data_AF-A0AAE2YA79-F1
#
_entry.id   AF-A0AAE2YA79-F1
#
_cell.length_a   1.000
_cell.length_b   1.000
_cell.length_c   1.000
_cell.angle_alpha   90.00
_cell.angle_beta   90.00
_cell.angle_gamma   90.00
#
_symmetry.space_group_name_H-M   'P 1'
#
loop_
_entity.id
_entity.type
_entity.pdbx_description
1 polymer ?
#
loop_
_entity_poly.entity_id
_entity_poly.type
_entity_poly.pdbx_seq_one_letter_code
_entity_poly.pdbx_strand_id
1 'polypeptide(L)'
;MKREQLIEKLMDDVDRNKGKWNSKGIAIISVEKSLIGIRGEVPEKCIEYYLKFPISEMQEGDSIHNGNSFLMRVTEQTAVIVVLGEEHFARLSAINLRGRLSALHDFYLLDLDEKHGEKILGRGAPKESGSILKETLNRIRSGEIAADVAINEWLNSFINRVRNVEEKPLKAQT
;
A
#
# COMPACT_ATOMS: atom_id res chain seq x y z
N MET A 1 6.33 -10.86 -11.03
CA MET A 1 5.99 -9.61 -11.74
C MET A 1 6.62 -8.46 -10.96
N LYS A 2 7.21 -7.45 -11.61
CA LYS A 2 7.75 -6.28 -10.90
C LYS A 2 6.59 -5.40 -10.41
N ARG A 3 6.76 -4.68 -9.30
CA ARG A 3 5.72 -3.79 -8.72
C ARG A 3 5.17 -2.78 -9.73
N GLU A 4 6.04 -2.17 -10.53
CA GLU A 4 5.64 -1.23 -11.59
C GLU A 4 4.73 -1.89 -12.65
N GLN A 5 5.03 -3.12 -13.05
CA GLN A 5 4.19 -3.87 -14.00
C GLN A 5 2.83 -4.24 -13.39
N LEU A 6 2.79 -4.51 -12.09
CA LEU A 6 1.53 -4.71 -11.37
C LEU A 6 0.70 -3.43 -11.38
N ILE A 7 1.29 -2.29 -11.03
CA ILE A 7 0.59 -1.00 -10.99
C ILE A 7 -0.02 -0.66 -12.36
N GLU A 8 0.74 -0.80 -13.45
CA GLU A 8 0.22 -0.55 -14.81
C GLU A 8 -0.95 -1.48 -15.15
N LYS A 9 -0.81 -2.78 -14.83
CA LYS A 9 -1.89 -3.75 -15.03
C LYS A 9 -3.17 -3.34 -14.27
N LEU A 10 -3.03 -2.94 -13.00
CA LEU A 10 -4.16 -2.51 -12.18
C LEU A 10 -4.83 -1.25 -12.73
N MET A 11 -4.06 -0.30 -13.26
CA MET A 11 -4.60 0.86 -13.95
C MET A 11 -5.34 0.47 -15.24
N ASP A 12 -4.85 -0.51 -15.99
CA ASP A 12 -5.58 -1.07 -17.14
C ASP A 12 -6.87 -1.77 -16.73
N ASP A 13 -6.88 -2.45 -15.59
CA ASP A 13 -8.07 -3.11 -15.08
C ASP A 13 -9.12 -2.08 -14.64
N VAL A 14 -8.71 -0.99 -13.98
CA VAL A 14 -9.60 0.16 -13.71
C VAL A 14 -10.11 0.74 -15.03
N ASP A 15 -9.23 0.96 -16.01
CA ASP A 15 -9.60 1.62 -17.25
C ASP A 15 -10.62 0.81 -18.06
N ARG A 16 -10.43 -0.51 -18.12
CA ARG A 16 -11.33 -1.45 -18.81
C ARG A 16 -12.68 -1.61 -18.13
N ASN A 17 -12.73 -1.52 -16.80
CA ASN A 17 -13.94 -1.82 -16.02
C ASN A 17 -14.80 -0.60 -15.69
N LYS A 18 -14.25 0.61 -15.79
CA LYS A 18 -15.01 1.84 -15.54
C LYS A 18 -16.07 2.15 -16.61
N GLY A 19 -16.15 1.38 -17.70
CA GLY A 19 -17.08 1.54 -18.81
C GLY A 19 -16.45 2.13 -20.08
N LYS A 20 -17.28 2.54 -21.04
CA LYS A 20 -16.83 2.96 -22.40
C LYS A 20 -16.27 4.39 -22.48
N TRP A 21 -16.12 5.07 -21.35
CA TRP A 21 -15.73 6.49 -21.32
C TRP A 21 -14.22 6.60 -21.15
N ASN A 22 -13.56 7.45 -21.92
CA ASN A 22 -12.10 7.62 -21.83
C ASN A 22 -11.71 8.32 -20.54
N SER A 23 -10.73 7.76 -19.83
CA SER A 23 -10.10 8.42 -18.69
C SER A 23 -9.08 9.43 -19.21
N LYS A 24 -9.01 10.58 -18.56
CA LYS A 24 -7.88 11.51 -18.69
C LYS A 24 -6.73 11.06 -17.81
N GLY A 25 -7.04 10.55 -16.61
CA GLY A 25 -6.05 10.01 -15.70
C GLY A 25 -6.63 9.10 -14.64
N ILE A 26 -5.76 8.26 -14.08
CA ILE A 26 -6.06 7.32 -13.00
C ILE A 26 -4.93 7.43 -11.97
N ALA A 27 -5.27 7.51 -10.69
CA ALA A 27 -4.32 7.39 -9.59
C ALA A 27 -4.73 6.27 -8.65
N ILE A 28 -3.76 5.53 -8.15
CA ILE A 28 -3.93 4.53 -7.08
C ILE A 28 -3.35 5.13 -5.82
N ILE A 29 -4.12 5.10 -4.73
CA ILE A 29 -3.72 5.61 -3.43
C ILE A 29 -3.97 4.54 -2.36
N SER A 30 -3.17 4.57 -1.30
CA SER A 30 -3.47 3.83 -0.08
C SER A 30 -4.59 4.52 0.69
N VAL A 31 -5.33 3.78 1.51
CA VAL A 31 -6.28 4.33 2.50
C VAL A 31 -5.59 5.25 3.51
N GLU A 32 -4.27 5.09 3.70
CA GLU A 32 -3.42 5.97 4.51
C GLU A 32 -2.99 7.26 3.79
N LYS A 33 -3.57 7.55 2.61
CA LYS A 33 -3.35 8.77 1.83
C LYS A 33 -1.97 8.87 1.17
N SER A 34 -1.25 7.76 1.05
CA SER A 34 -0.03 7.67 0.24
C SER A 34 -0.38 7.41 -1.22
N LEU A 35 0.40 8.01 -2.14
CA LEU A 35 0.24 7.81 -3.56
C LEU A 35 1.05 6.58 -4.01
N ILE A 36 0.38 5.61 -4.64
CA ILE A 36 1.01 4.36 -5.11
C ILE A 36 1.41 4.48 -6.59
N GLY A 37 0.58 5.11 -7.41
CA GLY A 37 0.89 5.32 -8.83
C GLY A 37 -0.09 6.28 -9.50
N ILE A 38 0.36 6.92 -10.59
CA ILE A 38 -0.45 7.81 -11.44
C ILE A 38 -0.20 7.47 -12.91
N ARG A 39 -1.27 7.48 -13.71
CA ARG A 39 -1.21 7.47 -15.16
C ARG A 39 -2.12 8.55 -15.75
N GLY A 40 -1.62 9.23 -16.78
CA GLY A 40 -2.33 10.29 -17.48
C GLY A 40 -2.46 11.57 -16.65
N GLU A 41 -3.47 12.37 -16.98
CA GLU A 41 -3.71 13.68 -16.39
C GLU A 41 -4.58 13.58 -15.14
N VAL A 42 -3.94 13.50 -13.97
CA VAL A 42 -4.59 13.64 -12.66
C VAL A 42 -4.10 14.94 -12.02
N PRO A 43 -4.92 16.02 -12.01
CA PRO A 43 -4.50 17.29 -11.42
C PRO A 43 -4.17 17.14 -9.94
N GLU A 44 -3.08 17.76 -9.47
CA GLU A 44 -2.68 17.71 -8.05
C GLU A 44 -3.79 18.15 -7.10
N LYS A 45 -4.50 19.24 -7.45
CA LYS A 45 -5.66 19.74 -6.71
C LYS A 45 -6.80 18.71 -6.56
N CYS A 46 -6.92 17.79 -7.52
CA CYS A 46 -7.89 16.68 -7.46
C CYS A 46 -7.48 15.67 -6.39
N ILE A 47 -6.19 15.31 -6.35
CA ILE A 47 -5.63 14.43 -5.31
C ILE A 47 -5.80 15.08 -3.94
N GLU A 48 -5.35 16.33 -3.79
CA GLU A 48 -5.48 17.09 -2.54
C GLU A 48 -6.92 17.21 -2.03
N TYR A 49 -7.89 17.34 -2.94
CA TYR A 49 -9.31 17.35 -2.59
C TYR A 49 -9.71 16.01 -1.94
N TYR A 50 -9.34 14.89 -2.57
CA TYR A 50 -9.72 13.56 -2.11
C TYR A 50 -8.98 13.09 -0.86
N LEU A 51 -7.74 13.51 -0.65
CA LEU A 51 -6.97 13.19 0.57
C LEU A 51 -7.57 13.83 1.84
N LYS A 52 -8.55 14.73 1.73
CA LYS A 52 -9.26 15.30 2.89
C LYS A 52 -10.27 14.32 3.50
N PHE A 53 -10.72 13.32 2.75
CA PHE A 53 -11.75 12.39 3.21
C PHE A 53 -11.14 11.20 3.99
N PRO A 54 -11.89 10.61 4.94
CA PRO A 54 -11.47 9.42 5.68
C PRO A 54 -11.71 8.14 4.85
N ILE A 55 -10.81 7.84 3.92
CA ILE A 55 -10.94 6.68 3.01
C ILE A 55 -11.04 5.35 3.79
N SER A 56 -10.36 5.26 4.94
CA SER A 56 -10.39 4.10 5.84
C SER A 56 -11.79 3.76 6.38
N GLU A 57 -12.72 4.73 6.41
CA GLU A 57 -14.09 4.55 6.90
C GLU A 57 -15.07 4.12 5.80
N MET A 58 -14.69 4.27 4.53
CA MET A 58 -15.53 3.90 3.37
C MET A 58 -15.64 2.39 3.22
N GLN A 59 -16.73 1.82 2.73
CA GLN A 59 -16.75 0.40 2.37
C GLN A 59 -16.15 0.17 0.97
N GLU A 60 -15.75 -1.07 0.66
CA GLU A 60 -15.32 -1.42 -0.70
C GLU A 60 -16.45 -1.11 -1.71
N GLY A 61 -16.10 -0.38 -2.77
CA GLY A 61 -17.04 0.12 -3.78
C GLY A 61 -17.74 1.44 -3.44
N ASP A 62 -17.59 1.98 -2.22
CA ASP A 62 -18.05 3.33 -1.92
C ASP A 62 -17.24 4.35 -2.71
N SER A 63 -17.90 5.45 -3.09
CA SER A 63 -17.29 6.48 -3.94
C SER A 63 -17.67 7.90 -3.55
N ILE A 64 -16.73 8.82 -3.78
CA ILE A 64 -16.85 10.26 -3.57
C ILE A 64 -16.63 10.97 -4.89
N HIS A 65 -17.51 11.90 -5.25
CA HIS A 65 -17.50 12.57 -6.54
C HIS A 65 -17.09 14.04 -6.43
N ASN A 66 -16.41 14.54 -7.46
CA ASN A 66 -16.11 15.96 -7.63
C ASN A 66 -15.94 16.29 -9.12
N GLY A 67 -16.91 16.97 -9.71
CA GLY A 67 -16.92 17.28 -11.14
C GLY A 67 -16.72 16.03 -12.01
N ASN A 68 -15.73 16.08 -12.90
CA ASN A 68 -15.34 15.00 -13.80
C ASN A 68 -14.45 13.92 -13.18
N SER A 69 -14.32 13.89 -11.86
CA SER A 69 -13.55 12.86 -11.16
C SER A 69 -14.36 12.15 -10.07
N PHE A 70 -13.90 10.96 -9.71
CA PHE A 70 -14.36 10.26 -8.52
C PHE A 70 -13.22 9.53 -7.83
N LEU A 71 -13.33 9.38 -6.51
CA LEU A 71 -12.57 8.44 -5.71
C LEU A 71 -13.45 7.23 -5.41
N MET A 72 -12.90 6.02 -5.45
CA MET A 72 -13.56 4.79 -5.04
C MET A 72 -12.63 3.93 -4.21
N ARG A 73 -13.10 3.43 -3.06
CA ARG A 73 -12.36 2.40 -2.32
C ARG A 73 -12.46 1.08 -3.07
N VAL A 74 -11.32 0.45 -3.35
CA VAL A 74 -11.26 -0.78 -4.14
C VAL A 74 -11.02 -2.00 -3.26
N THR A 75 -10.12 -1.88 -2.29
CA THR A 75 -9.83 -2.93 -1.29
C THR A 75 -9.84 -2.36 0.12
N GLU A 76 -9.51 -3.18 1.10
CA GLU A 76 -9.25 -2.73 2.46
C GLU A 76 -8.14 -1.67 2.55
N GLN A 77 -7.11 -1.75 1.72
CA GLN A 77 -5.94 -0.87 1.83
C GLN A 77 -5.78 0.12 0.68
N THR A 78 -6.55 -0.02 -0.41
CA THR A 78 -6.39 0.82 -1.60
C THR A 78 -7.68 1.47 -2.08
N ALA A 79 -7.52 2.64 -2.67
CA ALA A 79 -8.54 3.37 -3.39
C ALA A 79 -7.99 3.87 -4.73
N VAL A 80 -8.90 4.20 -5.64
CA VAL A 80 -8.57 4.73 -6.96
C VAL A 80 -9.24 6.08 -7.14
N ILE A 81 -8.52 7.01 -7.76
CA ILE A 81 -9.05 8.26 -8.29
C ILE A 81 -9.09 8.12 -9.80
N VAL A 82 -10.24 8.40 -10.40
CA VAL A 82 -10.40 8.39 -11.86
C VAL A 82 -10.87 9.77 -12.29
N VAL A 83 -10.16 10.35 -13.27
CA VAL A 83 -10.50 11.62 -13.92
C VAL A 83 -10.96 11.31 -15.34
N LEU A 84 -12.13 11.83 -15.72
CA LEU A 84 -12.72 11.63 -17.05
C LEU A 84 -12.71 12.92 -17.88
N GLY A 85 -13.06 12.79 -19.16
CA GLY A 85 -13.21 13.96 -20.04
C GLY A 85 -14.34 14.90 -19.62
N GLU A 86 -15.47 14.35 -19.16
CA GLU A 86 -16.71 15.08 -18.90
C GLU A 86 -17.33 14.71 -17.54
N GLU A 87 -18.00 15.67 -16.91
CA GLU A 87 -18.58 15.54 -15.56
C GLU A 87 -19.69 14.48 -15.47
N HIS A 88 -20.61 14.47 -16.43
CA HIS A 88 -21.76 13.54 -16.42
C HIS A 88 -21.34 12.07 -16.41
N PHE A 89 -20.15 11.76 -16.93
CA PHE A 89 -19.66 10.39 -16.98
C PHE A 89 -19.01 9.92 -15.68
N ALA A 90 -18.61 10.81 -14.77
CA ALA A 90 -17.92 10.42 -13.54
C ALA A 90 -18.80 9.52 -12.66
N ARG A 91 -20.07 9.87 -12.51
CA ARG A 91 -21.03 9.06 -11.73
C ARG A 91 -21.34 7.73 -12.38
N LEU A 92 -21.61 7.73 -13.69
CA LEU A 92 -21.90 6.49 -14.44
C LEU A 92 -20.69 5.54 -14.45
N SER A 93 -19.49 6.11 -14.56
CA SER A 93 -18.25 5.37 -14.55
C SER A 93 -17.96 4.72 -13.20
N ALA A 94 -18.20 5.44 -12.09
CA ALA A 94 -18.13 4.86 -10.75
C ALA A 94 -19.17 3.75 -10.57
N ILE A 95 -20.42 3.94 -10.99
CA ILE A 95 -21.46 2.90 -10.90
C ILE A 95 -21.02 1.64 -11.66
N ASN A 96 -20.47 1.79 -12.87
CA ASN A 96 -19.97 0.66 -13.65
C ASN A 96 -18.79 -0.03 -12.99
N LEU A 97 -17.83 0.74 -12.47
CA LEU A 97 -16.66 0.20 -11.79
C LEU A 97 -17.07 -0.57 -10.53
N ARG A 98 -18.00 -0.01 -9.73
CA ARG A 98 -18.58 -0.65 -8.55
C ARG A 98 -19.26 -1.98 -8.90
N GLY A 99 -20.07 -1.99 -9.97
CA GLY A 99 -20.73 -3.21 -10.44
C GLY A 99 -19.76 -4.29 -10.94
N ARG A 100 -18.50 -3.93 -11.18
CA ARG A 100 -17.42 -4.82 -11.64
C ARG A 100 -16.25 -4.84 -10.67
N LEU A 101 -16.48 -4.58 -9.40
CA LEU A 101 -15.42 -4.52 -8.39
C LEU A 101 -14.63 -5.83 -8.29
N SER A 102 -15.27 -6.98 -8.54
CA SER A 102 -14.62 -8.29 -8.60
C SER A 102 -13.55 -8.40 -9.69
N ALA A 103 -13.62 -7.59 -10.74
CA ALA A 103 -12.58 -7.52 -11.77
C ALA A 103 -11.32 -6.78 -11.30
N LEU A 104 -11.37 -6.11 -10.14
CA LEU A 104 -10.25 -5.43 -9.50
C LEU A 104 -9.61 -6.27 -8.38
N HIS A 105 -9.88 -7.59 -8.34
CA HIS A 105 -9.36 -8.49 -7.30
C HIS A 105 -7.82 -8.46 -7.17
N ASP A 106 -7.11 -8.21 -8.27
CA ASP A 106 -5.65 -8.15 -8.24
C ASP A 106 -5.09 -6.97 -7.42
N PHE A 107 -5.92 -5.99 -7.03
CA PHE A 107 -5.53 -4.97 -6.06
C PHE A 107 -5.12 -5.56 -4.70
N TYR A 108 -5.66 -6.73 -4.29
CA TYR A 108 -5.22 -7.39 -3.05
C TYR A 108 -3.75 -7.84 -3.10
N LEU A 109 -3.15 -7.94 -4.29
CA LEU A 109 -1.71 -8.19 -4.40
C LEU A 109 -0.89 -6.98 -3.90
N LEU A 110 -1.38 -5.75 -4.06
CA LEU A 110 -0.77 -4.56 -3.46
C LEU A 110 -0.91 -4.57 -1.93
N ASP A 111 -2.09 -4.94 -1.43
CA ASP A 111 -2.34 -5.03 0.02
C ASP A 111 -1.41 -6.04 0.70
N LEU A 112 -1.08 -7.15 0.02
CA LEU A 112 -0.12 -8.14 0.52
C LEU A 112 1.30 -7.59 0.56
N ASP A 113 1.74 -6.85 -0.46
CA ASP A 113 3.07 -6.20 -0.48
C ASP A 113 3.21 -5.18 0.66
N GLU A 114 2.17 -4.38 0.94
CA GLU A 114 2.16 -3.43 2.06
C GLU A 114 2.15 -4.14 3.43
N LYS A 115 1.31 -5.17 3.60
CA LYS A 115 1.27 -5.98 4.84
C LYS A 115 2.57 -6.76 5.09
N HIS A 116 3.37 -7.08 4.08
CA HIS A 116 4.70 -7.68 4.29
C HIS A 116 5.74 -6.65 4.71
N GLY A 117 5.65 -5.40 4.23
CA GLY A 117 6.43 -4.28 4.76
C GLY A 117 6.09 -4.01 6.23
N GLU A 118 4.81 -4.05 6.58
CA GLU A 118 4.36 -3.84 7.95
C GLU A 118 4.57 -5.04 8.87
N LYS A 119 4.45 -6.30 8.43
CA LYS A 119 4.73 -7.47 9.30
C LYS A 119 6.20 -7.58 9.70
N ILE A 120 7.12 -7.03 8.90
CA ILE A 120 8.54 -6.89 9.28
C ILE A 120 8.72 -5.77 10.33
N LEU A 121 7.84 -4.77 10.36
CA LEU A 121 7.89 -3.63 11.29
C LEU A 121 6.96 -3.75 12.52
N GLY A 122 5.93 -4.60 12.45
CA GLY A 122 4.77 -4.62 13.35
C GLY A 122 4.74 -5.78 14.34
N ARG A 123 5.62 -6.79 14.20
CA ARG A 123 5.90 -7.71 15.31
C ARG A 123 7.04 -7.14 16.15
N GLY A 124 6.69 -6.14 16.95
CA GLY A 124 7.48 -5.64 18.07
C GLY A 124 8.98 -5.62 17.83
N ALA A 125 9.47 -4.70 17.01
CA ALA A 125 10.87 -4.32 17.14
C ALA A 125 11.03 -3.78 18.57
N PRO A 126 11.76 -4.46 19.48
CA PRO A 126 12.06 -3.83 20.75
C PRO A 126 12.78 -2.53 20.42
N LYS A 127 12.39 -1.43 21.08
CA LYS A 127 12.92 -0.06 20.87
C LYS A 127 14.46 0.03 20.93
N GLU A 128 15.14 -1.05 21.29
CA GLU A 128 16.61 -1.23 21.28
C GLU A 128 17.20 -1.66 19.93
N SER A 129 16.42 -2.22 19.00
CA SER A 129 16.93 -2.78 17.73
C SER A 129 17.46 -1.71 16.77
N GLY A 130 16.99 -0.47 16.92
CA GLY A 130 17.49 0.68 16.18
C GLY A 130 18.93 1.07 16.54
N SER A 131 19.42 0.68 17.73
CA SER A 131 20.81 0.93 18.14
C SER A 131 21.76 -0.05 17.46
N ILE A 132 21.44 -1.35 17.49
CA ILE A 132 22.32 -2.42 16.99
C ILE A 132 22.44 -2.36 15.47
N LEU A 133 21.33 -2.21 14.74
CA LEU A 133 21.37 -2.10 13.28
C LEU A 133 22.19 -0.89 12.81
N LYS A 134 22.08 0.23 13.52
CA LYS A 134 22.80 1.46 13.18
C LYS A 134 24.29 1.33 13.45
N GLU A 135 24.67 0.63 14.53
CA GLU A 135 26.05 0.31 14.86
C GLU A 135 26.67 -0.66 13.84
N THR A 136 25.96 -1.73 13.46
CA THR A 136 26.40 -2.68 12.43
C THR A 136 26.59 -2.01 11.07
N LEU A 137 25.65 -1.14 10.66
CA LEU A 137 25.78 -0.37 9.41
C LEU A 137 26.97 0.59 9.42
N ASN A 138 27.30 1.17 10.56
CA ASN A 138 28.48 2.02 10.70
C ASN A 138 29.78 1.21 10.58
N ARG A 139 29.85 0.00 11.15
CA ARG A 139 31.01 -0.89 11.04
C ARG A 139 31.24 -1.43 9.62
N ILE A 140 30.16 -1.66 8.87
CA ILE A 140 30.24 -1.97 7.43
C ILE A 140 30.79 -0.76 6.65
N ARG A 141 30.27 0.44 6.94
CA ARG A 141 30.72 1.68 6.28
C ARG A 141 32.17 2.05 6.61
N SER A 142 32.65 1.77 7.81
CA SER A 142 34.06 1.97 8.19
C SER A 142 35.00 0.88 7.66
N GLY A 143 34.46 -0.19 7.07
CA GLY A 143 35.25 -1.31 6.54
C GLY A 143 35.78 -2.26 7.62
N GLU A 144 35.31 -2.14 8.85
CA GLU A 144 35.70 -3.03 9.96
C GLU A 144 35.14 -4.45 9.83
N ILE A 145 34.02 -4.61 9.12
CA ILE A 145 33.39 -5.91 8.87
C ILE A 145 32.88 -5.96 7.43
N ALA A 146 33.10 -7.09 6.77
CA ALA A 146 32.50 -7.36 5.47
C ALA A 146 30.96 -7.53 5.60
N ALA A 147 30.22 -7.03 4.61
CA ALA A 147 28.75 -6.95 4.69
C ALA A 147 28.09 -8.32 4.87
N ASP A 148 28.64 -9.35 4.25
CA ASP A 148 28.20 -10.75 4.34
C ASP A 148 28.37 -11.33 5.76
N VAL A 149 29.50 -11.03 6.42
CA VAL A 149 29.75 -11.43 7.80
C VAL A 149 28.80 -10.71 8.76
N ALA A 150 28.63 -9.40 8.58
CA ALA A 150 27.76 -8.57 9.41
C ALA A 150 26.27 -8.99 9.32
N ILE A 151 25.81 -9.35 8.12
CA ILE A 151 24.43 -9.86 7.90
C ILE A 151 24.25 -11.21 8.62
N ASN A 152 25.22 -12.11 8.51
CA ASN A 152 25.15 -13.43 9.16
C ASN A 152 25.19 -13.33 10.68
N GLU A 153 26.05 -12.48 11.25
CA GLU A 153 26.09 -12.23 12.69
C GLU A 153 24.77 -11.65 13.21
N TRP A 154 24.20 -10.69 12.48
CA TRP A 154 22.92 -10.09 12.84
C TRP A 154 21.76 -11.10 12.77
N LEU A 155 21.70 -11.91 11.71
CA LEU A 155 20.69 -12.97 11.55
C LEU A 155 20.79 -14.00 12.68
N ASN A 156 22.00 -14.44 13.03
CA ASN A 156 22.21 -15.40 14.11
C ASN A 156 21.83 -14.81 15.48
N SER A 157 22.19 -13.55 15.75
CA SER A 157 21.78 -12.86 16.97
C SER A 157 20.27 -12.70 17.05
N PHE A 158 19.60 -12.41 15.93
CA PHE A 158 18.15 -12.27 15.85
C PHE A 158 17.44 -13.61 16.09
N ILE A 159 17.87 -14.68 15.42
CA ILE A 159 17.32 -16.03 15.57
C ILE A 159 17.44 -16.51 17.02
N ASN A 160 18.59 -16.31 17.65
CA ASN A 160 18.80 -16.69 19.06
C ASN A 160 17.90 -15.87 20.01
N ARG A 161 17.68 -14.59 19.70
CA ARG A 161 16.79 -13.73 20.50
C ARG A 161 15.33 -14.15 20.38
N VAL A 162 14.88 -14.55 19.19
CA VAL A 162 13.53 -15.06 18.95
C VAL A 162 13.31 -16.40 19.66
N ARG A 163 14.27 -17.33 19.60
CA ARG A 163 14.19 -18.61 20.33
C ARG A 163 14.04 -18.44 21.85
N ASN A 164 14.77 -17.49 22.45
CA ASN A 164 14.71 -17.24 23.90
C ASN A 164 13.39 -16.59 24.37
N VAL A 165 12.56 -16.06 23.47
CA VAL A 165 11.25 -15.46 23.81
C VAL A 165 10.17 -16.54 23.97
N GLU A 166 10.30 -17.68 23.28
CA GLU A 166 9.33 -18.79 23.34
C GLU A 166 9.45 -19.65 24.62
N GLU A 167 10.53 -19.53 25.39
CA GLU A 167 10.81 -20.37 26.58
C GLU A 167 10.36 -19.78 27.94
N LYS A 168 9.57 -18.69 27.98
CA LYS A 168 9.02 -18.22 29.28
C LYS A 168 7.73 -18.98 29.64
N PRO A 169 7.71 -19.86 30.65
CA PRO A 169 6.49 -20.52 31.08
C PRO A 169 5.55 -19.51 31.77
N LEU A 170 4.25 -19.61 31.48
CA LEU A 170 3.19 -18.94 32.24
C LEU A 170 3.33 -19.33 33.72
N LYS A 171 3.79 -18.39 34.56
CA LYS A 171 3.57 -18.51 36.00
C LYS A 171 2.09 -18.24 36.26
N ALA A 172 1.39 -19.29 36.66
CA ALA A 172 0.05 -19.23 37.22
C ALA A 172 0.01 -18.19 38.35
N GLN A 173 -0.88 -17.21 38.23
CA GLN A 173 -1.25 -16.31 39.32
C GLN A 173 -2.46 -16.95 40.01
N THR A 174 -2.22 -17.46 41.21
CA THR A 174 -3.22 -17.72 42.26
C THR A 174 -3.80 -16.43 42.80
#